data_AF-A0A349G6J0-F1
#
_entry.id   AF-A0A349G6J0-F1
#
_cell.length_a   1.000
_cell.length_b   1.000
_cell.length_c   1.000
_cell.angle_alpha   90.00
_cell.angle_beta   90.00
_cell.angle_gamma   90.00
#
_symmetry.space_group_name_H-M   'P 1'
#
loop_
_entity.id
_entity.type
_entity.pdbx_description
1 polymer ?
#
loop_
_entity_poly.entity_id
_entity_poly.type
_entity_poly.pdbx_seq_one_letter_code
_entity_poly.pdbx_strand_id
1 'polypeptide(L)'
;MKRNVIEINEEKCIGCGLCASACMQGAIEIIDGKAKLVSESYCDGLGMCLPKCPVDAIHVVEKDTDAFNPERKNIKAKASKPESMEHSGCGCSGSAAKSIERSDLVQFDKMPVVSQTSTPEGFSVPSELMQWPVQLKLVSPNAPYFNNADLLIAADCTAFAYGDFHRDFIKGKVTIIGCPKLDDNQYNTDKIAQILSANNIKSITVVRMEVPCCGGMIQAVRSAMLKAECIVPYSEITISTDGRIKG
;
A
#
# COMPACT_ATOMS: atom_id res chain seq x y z
N MET A 1 -26.23 17.54 -25.38
CA MET A 1 -26.64 16.11 -25.36
C MET A 1 -26.85 15.69 -23.92
N LYS A 2 -27.76 14.76 -23.62
CA LYS A 2 -27.95 14.27 -22.24
C LYS A 2 -26.81 13.35 -21.82
N ARG A 3 -26.19 13.64 -20.68
CA ARG A 3 -25.18 12.78 -20.04
C ARG A 3 -25.15 12.98 -18.53
N ASN A 4 -24.51 12.03 -17.86
CA ASN A 4 -24.24 12.12 -16.43
C ASN A 4 -23.11 13.11 -16.15
N VAL A 5 -23.35 14.01 -15.19
CA VAL A 5 -22.39 14.96 -14.67
C VAL A 5 -22.50 15.07 -13.16
N ILE A 6 -21.46 15.61 -12.55
CA ILE A 6 -21.44 15.87 -11.12
C ILE A 6 -22.18 17.17 -10.81
N GLU A 7 -23.05 17.12 -9.82
CA GLU A 7 -23.65 18.27 -9.18
C GLU A 7 -23.15 18.36 -7.73
N ILE A 8 -22.85 19.59 -7.28
CA ILE A 8 -22.31 19.85 -5.95
C ILE A 8 -23.27 20.78 -5.22
N ASN A 9 -23.76 20.33 -4.05
CA ASN A 9 -24.54 21.16 -3.16
C ASN A 9 -23.61 22.11 -2.38
N GLU A 10 -23.61 23.39 -2.76
CA GLU A 10 -22.73 24.40 -2.14
C GLU A 10 -23.07 24.69 -0.67
N GLU A 11 -24.33 24.51 -0.25
CA GLU A 11 -24.76 24.73 1.14
C GLU A 11 -24.13 23.68 2.07
N LYS A 12 -24.14 22.41 1.66
CA LYS A 12 -23.50 21.31 2.40
C LYS A 12 -21.98 21.30 2.28
N CYS A 13 -21.44 21.80 1.17
CA CYS A 13 -20.01 21.74 0.90
C CYS A 13 -19.20 22.53 1.96
N ILE A 14 -18.24 21.87 2.61
CA ILE A 14 -17.36 22.51 3.61
C ILE A 14 -16.01 22.97 3.05
N GLY A 15 -15.82 22.93 1.73
CA GLY A 15 -14.60 23.45 1.09
C GLY A 15 -13.33 22.62 1.28
N CYS A 16 -13.42 21.40 1.79
CA CYS A 16 -12.25 20.59 2.19
C CYS A 16 -11.29 20.16 1.06
N GLY A 17 -11.65 20.33 -0.22
CA GLY A 17 -10.76 20.04 -1.35
C GLY A 17 -10.60 18.57 -1.76
N LEU A 18 -11.08 17.60 -0.97
CA LEU A 18 -10.88 16.17 -1.22
C LEU A 18 -11.39 15.70 -2.60
N CYS A 19 -12.52 16.24 -3.05
CA CYS A 19 -13.10 15.95 -4.36
C CYS A 19 -12.27 16.54 -5.53
N ALA A 20 -11.70 17.73 -5.35
CA ALA A 20 -10.81 18.36 -6.33
C ALA A 20 -9.53 17.54 -6.52
N SER A 21 -8.95 17.06 -5.41
CA SER A 21 -7.77 16.17 -5.45
C SER A 21 -8.06 14.81 -6.08
N ALA A 22 -9.26 14.27 -5.89
CA ALA A 22 -9.66 12.98 -6.44
C ALA A 22 -10.05 13.03 -7.93
N CYS A 23 -10.32 14.22 -8.48
CA CYS A 23 -10.74 14.35 -9.86
C CYS A 23 -9.56 14.19 -10.82
N MET A 24 -9.49 13.07 -11.53
CA MET A 24 -8.43 12.79 -12.50
C MET A 24 -8.44 13.74 -13.71
N GLN A 25 -9.64 14.14 -14.15
CA GLN A 25 -9.82 15.14 -15.21
C GLN A 25 -9.55 16.57 -14.71
N GLY A 26 -9.43 16.76 -13.39
CA GLY A 26 -9.30 18.06 -12.76
C GLY A 26 -10.55 18.93 -12.84
N ALA A 27 -11.70 18.39 -13.27
CA ALA A 27 -12.94 19.13 -13.50
C ALA A 27 -13.48 19.89 -12.29
N ILE A 28 -13.08 19.52 -11.07
CA ILE A 28 -13.50 20.14 -9.82
C ILE A 28 -12.35 20.99 -9.24
N GLU A 29 -12.64 22.23 -8.90
CA GLU A 29 -11.73 23.13 -8.17
C GLU A 29 -12.41 23.75 -6.95
N ILE A 30 -11.61 24.28 -6.02
CA ILE A 30 -12.12 25.06 -4.90
C ILE A 30 -12.10 26.53 -5.29
N ILE A 31 -13.28 27.13 -5.41
CA ILE A 31 -13.51 28.53 -5.78
C ILE A 31 -14.36 29.13 -4.67
N ASP A 32 -13.92 30.24 -4.09
CA ASP A 32 -14.59 30.91 -2.96
C ASP A 32 -14.87 29.99 -1.77
N GLY A 33 -13.94 29.07 -1.50
CA GLY A 33 -14.06 28.11 -0.40
C GLY A 33 -15.09 27.00 -0.62
N LYS A 34 -15.63 26.84 -1.83
CA LYS A 34 -16.58 25.77 -2.20
C LYS A 34 -16.07 25.00 -3.40
N ALA A 35 -16.40 23.71 -3.45
CA ALA A 35 -16.08 22.89 -4.61
C ALA A 35 -17.03 23.23 -5.77
N LYS A 36 -16.47 23.55 -6.94
CA LYS A 36 -17.22 23.89 -8.15
C LYS A 36 -16.66 23.13 -9.35
N LEU A 37 -17.53 22.76 -10.29
CA LEU A 37 -17.08 22.33 -11.61
C LEU A 37 -16.58 23.56 -12.37
N VAL A 38 -15.35 23.51 -12.85
CA VAL A 38 -14.79 24.58 -13.71
C VAL A 38 -15.48 24.62 -15.08
N SER A 39 -15.92 23.47 -15.55
CA SER A 39 -16.76 23.28 -16.71
C SER A 39 -17.33 21.87 -16.65
N GLU A 40 -18.59 21.73 -17.02
CA GLU A 40 -19.23 20.44 -17.13
C GLU A 40 -18.59 19.59 -18.22
N SER A 41 -18.09 20.20 -19.30
CA SER A 41 -17.45 19.49 -20.42
C SER A 41 -16.21 18.70 -19.99
N TYR A 42 -15.57 19.06 -18.87
CA TYR A 42 -14.42 18.31 -18.33
C TYR A 42 -14.81 17.21 -17.36
N CYS A 43 -16.08 17.12 -16.96
CA CYS A 43 -16.58 16.08 -16.08
C CYS A 43 -16.95 14.84 -16.90
N ASP A 44 -16.35 13.68 -16.61
CA ASP A 44 -16.68 12.41 -17.26
C ASP A 44 -17.92 11.71 -16.69
N GLY A 45 -18.47 12.23 -15.57
CA GLY A 45 -19.66 11.68 -14.92
C GLY A 45 -19.43 10.36 -14.18
N LEU A 46 -18.19 9.88 -14.04
CA LEU A 46 -17.89 8.58 -13.42
C LEU A 46 -18.03 8.56 -11.89
N GLY A 47 -18.00 9.73 -11.25
CA GLY A 47 -18.33 9.85 -9.83
C GLY A 47 -17.25 9.43 -8.84
N MET A 48 -15.97 9.40 -9.22
CA MET A 48 -14.89 9.11 -8.27
C MET A 48 -14.79 10.08 -7.07
N CYS A 49 -15.35 11.29 -7.21
CA CYS A 49 -15.40 12.28 -6.14
C CYS A 49 -16.49 11.99 -5.08
N LEU A 50 -17.52 11.20 -5.40
CA LEU A 50 -18.63 10.88 -4.48
C LEU A 50 -18.13 10.31 -3.15
N PRO A 51 -17.35 9.20 -3.12
CA PRO A 51 -16.89 8.60 -1.85
C PRO A 51 -15.87 9.47 -1.09
N LYS A 52 -15.45 10.61 -1.66
CA LYS A 52 -14.48 11.53 -1.05
C LYS A 52 -15.15 12.69 -0.33
N CYS A 53 -16.45 12.89 -0.50
CA CYS A 53 -17.15 13.96 0.19
C CYS A 53 -17.58 13.49 1.60
N PRO A 54 -17.01 14.04 2.69
CA PRO A 54 -17.35 13.62 4.05
C PRO A 54 -18.75 14.08 4.50
N VAL A 55 -19.35 15.01 3.75
CA VAL A 55 -20.63 15.66 4.05
C VAL A 55 -21.71 15.36 3.00
N ASP A 56 -21.43 14.39 2.12
CA ASP A 56 -22.36 13.91 1.09
C ASP A 56 -23.00 15.04 0.26
N ALA A 57 -22.15 15.98 -0.20
CA ALA A 57 -22.57 17.15 -0.97
C ALA A 57 -22.47 16.94 -2.50
N ILE A 58 -22.18 15.73 -2.97
CA ILE A 58 -21.86 15.46 -4.38
C ILE A 58 -22.78 14.38 -4.93
N HIS A 59 -23.45 14.67 -6.05
CA HIS A 59 -24.41 13.77 -6.68
C HIS A 59 -24.13 13.64 -8.19
N VAL A 60 -24.55 12.53 -8.79
CA VAL A 60 -24.54 12.35 -10.25
C VAL A 60 -25.94 12.68 -10.76
N VAL A 61 -26.03 13.59 -11.72
CA VAL A 61 -27.29 14.00 -12.35
C VAL A 61 -27.19 13.83 -13.86
N GLU A 62 -28.27 13.39 -14.50
CA GLU A 62 -28.37 13.40 -15.95
C GLU A 62 -28.95 14.75 -16.40
N LYS A 63 -28.21 15.49 -17.22
CA LYS A 63 -28.71 16.76 -17.78
C LYS A 63 -28.17 17.01 -19.19
N ASP A 64 -28.78 17.97 -19.86
CA ASP A 64 -28.33 18.41 -21.18
C ASP A 64 -27.12 19.35 -21.04
N THR A 65 -25.99 18.95 -21.62
CA THR A 65 -24.71 19.66 -21.49
C THR A 65 -23.81 19.33 -22.69
N ASP A 66 -22.70 20.04 -22.80
CA ASP A 66 -21.72 19.88 -23.87
C ASP A 66 -21.10 18.48 -23.89
N ALA A 67 -20.52 18.10 -25.02
CA ALA A 67 -19.77 16.86 -25.12
C ALA A 67 -18.57 16.86 -24.16
N PHE A 68 -18.22 15.68 -23.64
CA PHE A 68 -17.06 15.51 -22.79
C PHE A 68 -15.76 15.81 -23.56
N ASN A 69 -14.92 16.69 -23.02
CA ASN A 69 -13.61 17.03 -23.56
C ASN A 69 -12.49 16.39 -22.69
N PRO A 70 -11.75 15.40 -23.21
CA PRO A 70 -10.69 14.70 -22.50
C PRO A 70 -9.34 15.43 -22.42
N GLU A 71 -9.21 16.61 -23.04
CA GLU A 71 -7.93 17.34 -23.12
C GLU A 71 -7.50 17.93 -21.76
N ARG A 72 -8.44 18.16 -20.85
CA ARG A 72 -8.14 18.62 -19.50
C ARG A 72 -7.77 17.44 -18.62
N LYS A 73 -6.52 17.40 -18.18
CA LYS A 73 -5.99 16.44 -17.21
C LYS A 73 -5.48 17.20 -16.00
N ASN A 74 -5.68 16.66 -14.80
CA ASN A 74 -5.25 17.32 -13.58
C ASN A 74 -3.70 17.37 -13.52
N ILE A 75 -3.10 18.51 -13.88
CA ILE A 75 -1.63 18.70 -13.90
C ILE A 75 -1.05 18.58 -12.48
N LYS A 76 -1.85 18.89 -11.44
CA LYS A 76 -1.43 18.74 -10.03
C LYS A 76 -1.32 17.28 -9.57
N ALA A 77 -1.91 16.32 -10.29
CA ALA A 77 -1.77 14.89 -9.97
C ALA A 77 -0.43 14.28 -10.48
N LYS A 78 0.41 15.05 -11.20
CA LYS A 78 1.72 14.61 -11.73
C LYS A 78 2.93 15.33 -11.12
N ALA A 79 2.75 16.23 -10.16
CA ALA A 79 3.86 16.93 -9.51
C ALA A 79 4.20 16.29 -8.15
N SER A 80 4.83 15.11 -8.19
CA SER A 80 5.64 14.62 -7.07
C SER A 80 6.88 13.92 -7.63
N LYS A 81 7.75 14.69 -8.28
CA LYS A 81 9.20 14.42 -8.21
C LYS A 81 9.67 14.98 -6.86
N PRO A 82 10.35 14.22 -6.00
CA PRO A 82 10.94 14.80 -4.81
C PRO A 82 12.28 15.42 -5.21
N GLU A 83 12.29 16.73 -5.46
CA GLU A 83 13.45 17.54 -5.14
C GLU A 83 13.36 17.90 -3.65
N SER A 84 14.50 17.81 -2.99
CA SER A 84 14.75 18.01 -1.56
C SER A 84 14.02 19.23 -0.97
N MET A 85 13.21 19.00 0.06
CA MET A 85 12.87 20.01 1.06
C MET A 85 12.95 19.37 2.45
N GLU A 86 13.95 19.80 3.21
CA GLU A 86 13.88 19.79 4.66
C GLU A 86 12.77 20.77 5.08
N HIS A 87 11.66 20.26 5.64
CA HIS A 87 10.88 21.04 6.59
C HIS A 87 10.06 20.13 7.52
N SER A 88 10.15 20.48 8.80
CA SER A 88 9.51 19.91 9.97
C SER A 88 8.05 19.46 9.81
N GLY A 89 7.79 18.24 10.28
CA GLY A 89 6.70 18.03 11.25
C GLY A 89 5.26 17.97 10.73
N CYS A 90 4.96 17.11 9.75
CA CYS A 90 3.64 16.48 9.64
C CYS A 90 3.73 15.16 8.86
N GLY A 91 4.52 14.21 9.36
CA GLY A 91 4.53 12.85 8.83
C GLY A 91 3.38 12.06 9.43
N CYS A 92 2.42 11.60 8.61
CA CYS A 92 1.48 10.58 9.04
C CYS A 92 2.28 9.39 9.56
N SER A 93 2.10 9.01 10.83
CA SER A 93 2.80 7.90 11.47
C SER A 93 2.66 6.60 10.68
N GLY A 94 1.57 6.42 9.92
CA GLY A 94 1.35 5.29 9.03
C GLY A 94 2.30 5.18 7.84
N SER A 95 2.98 6.27 7.44
CA SER A 95 3.95 6.26 6.33
C SER A 95 5.36 6.70 6.76
N ALA A 96 5.54 7.02 8.05
CA ALA A 96 6.84 7.41 8.59
C ALA A 96 7.77 6.20 8.60
N ALA A 97 8.73 6.17 7.66
CA ALA A 97 9.74 5.13 7.59
C ALA A 97 10.55 5.10 8.89
N LYS A 98 10.58 3.94 9.55
CA LYS A 98 11.23 3.75 10.84
C LYS A 98 11.85 2.36 10.91
N SER A 99 13.12 2.28 11.28
CA SER A 99 13.75 1.05 11.74
C SER A 99 13.39 0.81 13.21
N ILE A 100 13.11 -0.44 13.56
CA ILE A 100 12.77 -0.87 14.91
C ILE A 100 13.94 -1.67 15.45
N GLU A 101 14.66 -1.10 16.41
CA GLU A 101 15.71 -1.83 17.11
C GLU A 101 15.11 -2.83 18.11
N ARG A 102 15.64 -4.05 18.11
CA ARG A 102 15.23 -5.14 18.99
C ARG A 102 16.40 -5.50 19.90
N SER A 103 16.74 -4.61 20.84
CA SER A 103 17.81 -4.83 21.83
C SER A 103 17.52 -5.99 22.79
N ASP A 104 16.24 -6.34 22.97
CA ASP A 104 15.80 -7.19 24.09
C ASP A 104 15.66 -8.69 23.71
N LEU A 105 15.89 -9.06 22.44
CA LEU A 105 15.74 -10.44 21.97
C LEU A 105 16.90 -11.38 22.36
N VAL A 106 18.00 -10.84 22.89
CA VAL A 106 19.23 -11.61 23.21
C VAL A 106 19.04 -12.58 24.40
N GLN A 107 17.94 -12.48 25.15
CA GLN A 107 17.71 -13.32 26.34
C GLN A 107 16.95 -14.64 26.08
N PHE A 108 16.29 -14.83 24.92
CA PHE A 108 15.39 -15.98 24.70
C PHE A 108 16.05 -17.21 24.06
N ASP A 109 17.22 -17.08 23.42
CA ASP A 109 17.93 -18.23 22.81
C ASP A 109 18.56 -19.18 23.84
N LYS A 110 18.42 -18.92 25.15
CA LYS A 110 18.95 -19.74 26.25
C LYS A 110 17.88 -20.39 27.14
N MET A 111 16.64 -20.55 26.69
CA MET A 111 15.65 -21.30 27.48
C MET A 111 15.71 -22.80 27.17
N PRO A 112 15.79 -23.67 28.20
CA PRO A 112 15.74 -25.11 27.98
C PRO A 112 14.35 -25.48 27.46
N VAL A 113 14.28 -26.54 26.65
CA VAL A 113 13.04 -27.15 26.19
C VAL A 113 12.30 -27.67 27.43
N VAL A 114 11.41 -26.86 27.99
CA VAL A 114 10.56 -27.27 29.12
C VAL A 114 9.43 -28.11 28.56
N SER A 115 9.39 -29.38 28.99
CA SER A 115 8.31 -30.30 28.69
C SER A 115 6.97 -29.71 29.17
N GLN A 116 6.00 -29.75 28.27
CA GLN A 116 4.66 -29.19 28.43
C GLN A 116 4.00 -29.69 29.73
N THR A 117 3.62 -28.78 30.63
CA THR A 117 2.46 -28.99 31.55
C THR A 117 2.00 -27.75 32.31
N SER A 118 2.62 -26.58 32.16
CA SER A 118 2.05 -25.33 32.68
C SER A 118 2.49 -24.16 31.82
N THR A 119 1.56 -23.56 31.08
CA THR A 119 1.76 -22.21 30.51
C THR A 119 1.95 -21.25 31.69
N PRO A 120 3.13 -20.63 31.86
CA PRO A 120 3.31 -19.62 32.89
C PRO A 120 2.39 -18.44 32.59
N GLU A 121 1.69 -17.93 33.61
CA GLU A 121 1.00 -16.64 33.51
C GLU A 121 2.04 -15.57 33.10
N GLY A 122 1.76 -14.85 32.01
CA GLY A 122 2.62 -13.77 31.52
C GLY A 122 3.55 -14.09 30.34
N PHE A 123 3.37 -15.23 29.66
CA PHE A 123 4.14 -15.52 28.44
C PHE A 123 3.67 -14.67 27.25
N SER A 124 4.43 -13.62 26.89
CA SER A 124 4.22 -12.84 25.67
C SER A 124 5.26 -13.19 24.61
N VAL A 125 4.82 -13.54 23.40
CA VAL A 125 5.72 -13.72 22.26
C VAL A 125 6.16 -12.35 21.74
N PRO A 126 7.47 -12.02 21.73
CA PRO A 126 7.92 -10.73 21.23
C PRO A 126 7.74 -10.64 19.70
N SER A 127 7.44 -9.44 19.21
CA SER A 127 7.35 -9.18 17.78
C SER A 127 8.74 -9.20 17.12
N GLU A 128 8.88 -9.95 16.04
CA GLU A 128 10.10 -10.01 15.22
C GLU A 128 10.22 -8.88 14.16
N LEU A 129 9.21 -8.01 14.01
CA LEU A 129 9.21 -6.94 13.00
C LEU A 129 10.33 -5.91 13.25
N MET A 130 11.11 -5.58 12.21
CA MET A 130 12.28 -4.68 12.31
C MET A 130 12.08 -3.32 11.65
N GLN A 131 10.93 -3.06 11.03
CA GLN A 131 10.68 -1.83 10.29
C GLN A 131 9.19 -1.46 10.24
N TRP A 132 8.92 -0.20 9.96
CA TRP A 132 7.59 0.34 9.69
C TRP A 132 7.67 1.41 8.58
N PRO A 133 6.64 1.55 7.72
CA PRO A 133 5.47 0.68 7.58
C PRO A 133 5.77 -0.65 6.87
N VAL A 134 4.79 -1.55 6.86
CA VAL A 134 4.88 -2.84 6.13
C VAL A 134 4.07 -2.84 4.83
N GLN A 135 3.05 -2.00 4.67
CA GLN A 135 2.25 -2.01 3.46
C GLN A 135 3.07 -1.54 2.26
N LEU A 136 3.10 -2.34 1.18
CA LEU A 136 3.82 -2.02 -0.05
C LEU A 136 3.43 -0.62 -0.59
N LYS A 137 2.15 -0.25 -0.51
CA LYS A 137 1.67 1.08 -0.91
C LYS A 137 2.23 2.24 -0.07
N LEU A 138 2.63 2.00 1.18
CA LEU A 138 3.08 3.04 2.12
C LEU A 138 4.59 3.13 2.27
N VAL A 139 5.33 2.03 2.05
CA VAL A 139 6.80 2.05 2.14
C VAL A 139 7.42 2.95 1.08
N SER A 140 8.49 3.66 1.44
CA SER A 140 9.34 4.38 0.49
C SER A 140 10.34 3.40 -0.14
N PRO A 141 10.49 3.36 -1.48
CA PRO A 141 11.49 2.52 -2.12
C PRO A 141 12.94 2.78 -1.67
N ASN A 142 13.22 3.99 -1.20
CA ASN A 142 14.55 4.42 -0.77
C ASN A 142 14.75 4.33 0.76
N ALA A 143 13.87 3.62 1.48
CA ALA A 143 13.99 3.50 2.92
C ALA A 143 15.27 2.72 3.29
N PRO A 144 16.09 3.22 4.24
CA PRO A 144 17.45 2.71 4.46
C PRO A 144 17.49 1.27 4.96
N TYR A 145 16.42 0.81 5.62
CA TYR A 145 16.32 -0.57 6.08
C TYR A 145 16.29 -1.61 4.94
N PHE A 146 15.95 -1.22 3.70
CA PHE A 146 15.98 -2.16 2.56
C PHE A 146 17.39 -2.52 2.12
N ASN A 147 18.39 -1.67 2.38
CA ASN A 147 19.74 -1.93 1.91
C ASN A 147 20.40 -3.06 2.71
N ASN A 148 21.00 -4.03 2.02
CA ASN A 148 21.58 -5.25 2.59
C ASN A 148 20.59 -6.13 3.36
N ALA A 149 19.30 -6.10 3.00
CA ALA A 149 18.24 -6.84 3.67
C ALA A 149 17.90 -8.18 3.01
N ASP A 150 17.50 -9.14 3.83
CA ASP A 150 16.68 -10.27 3.38
C ASP A 150 15.22 -9.78 3.33
N LEU A 151 14.60 -9.86 2.15
CA LEU A 151 13.28 -9.27 1.89
C LEU A 151 12.19 -10.34 1.95
N LEU A 152 11.20 -10.13 2.83
CA LEU A 152 9.95 -10.88 2.88
C LEU A 152 8.85 -10.09 2.16
N ILE A 153 8.23 -10.71 1.16
CA ILE A 153 7.04 -10.17 0.47
C ILE A 153 5.87 -11.12 0.76
N ALA A 154 4.88 -10.66 1.50
CA ALA A 154 3.82 -11.54 1.99
C ALA A 154 2.42 -11.05 1.61
N ALA A 155 1.53 -11.98 1.28
CA ALA A 155 0.12 -11.66 1.08
C ALA A 155 -0.55 -11.30 2.41
N ASP A 156 -1.42 -10.29 2.45
CA ASP A 156 -2.01 -9.76 3.69
C ASP A 156 -2.59 -10.84 4.62
N CYS A 157 -3.29 -11.85 4.07
CA CYS A 157 -3.92 -12.90 4.88
C CYS A 157 -2.94 -13.90 5.51
N THR A 158 -1.68 -13.95 5.07
CA THR A 158 -0.74 -15.02 5.46
C THR A 158 -0.39 -14.97 6.94
N ALA A 159 -0.15 -13.79 7.49
CA ALA A 159 0.14 -13.59 8.91
C ALA A 159 -1.06 -13.87 9.83
N PHE A 160 -2.28 -13.77 9.30
CA PHE A 160 -3.51 -14.11 10.03
C PHE A 160 -3.87 -15.59 9.93
N ALA A 161 -3.48 -16.26 8.83
CA ALA A 161 -3.75 -17.66 8.62
C ALA A 161 -2.71 -18.57 9.32
N TYR A 162 -1.43 -18.19 9.30
CA TYR A 162 -0.35 -18.99 9.88
C TYR A 162 0.09 -18.43 11.21
N GLY A 163 -0.17 -19.17 12.29
CA GLY A 163 -0.04 -18.66 13.67
C GLY A 163 1.38 -18.25 14.06
N ASP A 164 2.41 -18.84 13.46
CA ASP A 164 3.81 -18.63 13.84
C ASP A 164 4.59 -17.75 12.86
N PHE A 165 3.87 -16.87 12.15
CA PHE A 165 4.40 -16.11 11.01
C PHE A 165 5.57 -15.21 11.37
N HIS A 166 5.56 -14.64 12.59
CA HIS A 166 6.66 -13.80 13.05
C HIS A 166 7.97 -14.57 13.15
N ARG A 167 7.95 -15.76 13.75
CA ARG A 167 9.15 -16.57 13.97
C ARG A 167 9.69 -17.16 12.67
N ASP A 168 8.80 -17.70 11.84
CA ASP A 168 9.21 -18.48 10.67
C ASP A 168 9.49 -17.62 9.43
N PHE A 169 8.84 -16.46 9.30
CA PHE A 169 8.95 -15.62 8.10
C PHE A 169 9.51 -14.23 8.38
N ILE A 170 9.08 -13.54 9.44
CA ILE A 170 9.49 -12.13 9.70
C ILE A 170 10.89 -12.06 10.31
N LYS A 171 11.26 -12.99 11.20
CA LYS A 171 12.54 -12.96 11.94
C LYS A 171 13.73 -12.76 11.00
N GLY A 172 14.47 -11.67 11.25
CA GLY A 172 15.67 -11.30 10.49
C GLY A 172 15.42 -10.72 9.09
N LYS A 173 14.16 -10.45 8.70
CA LYS A 173 13.79 -9.97 7.37
C LYS A 173 13.08 -8.63 7.41
N VAL A 174 13.33 -7.82 6.38
CA VAL A 174 12.50 -6.65 6.08
C VAL A 174 11.22 -7.15 5.43
N THR A 175 10.08 -6.80 6.00
CA THR A 175 8.76 -7.30 5.59
C THR A 175 7.95 -6.24 4.84
N ILE A 176 7.48 -6.60 3.65
CA ILE A 176 6.46 -5.85 2.93
C ILE A 176 5.24 -6.73 2.66
N ILE A 177 4.05 -6.17 2.78
CA ILE A 177 2.79 -6.86 2.55
C ILE A 177 1.95 -6.20 1.46
N GLY A 178 1.12 -6.99 0.80
CA GLY A 178 0.11 -6.51 -0.14
C GLY A 178 -0.88 -7.61 -0.52
N CYS A 179 -1.92 -7.25 -1.26
CA CYS A 179 -2.94 -8.19 -1.72
C CYS A 179 -3.22 -7.99 -3.21
N PRO A 180 -2.80 -8.91 -4.10
CA PRO A 180 -3.04 -8.77 -5.55
C PRO A 180 -4.52 -8.74 -5.95
N LYS A 181 -5.45 -9.09 -5.05
CA LYS A 181 -6.90 -8.96 -5.27
C LYS A 181 -7.41 -7.54 -4.98
N LEU A 182 -6.78 -6.84 -4.05
CA LEU A 182 -7.21 -5.51 -3.56
C LEU A 182 -6.34 -4.38 -4.09
N ASP A 183 -5.12 -4.72 -4.51
CA ASP A 183 -4.14 -3.80 -5.04
C ASP A 183 -4.01 -3.93 -6.55
N ASP A 184 -3.53 -2.85 -7.17
CA ASP A 184 -3.15 -2.88 -8.57
C ASP A 184 -1.82 -3.65 -8.73
N ASN A 185 -1.86 -4.74 -9.50
CA ASN A 185 -0.71 -5.63 -9.61
C ASN A 185 0.46 -5.00 -10.39
N GLN A 186 0.17 -4.11 -11.34
CA GLN A 186 1.19 -3.40 -12.10
C GLN A 186 1.91 -2.37 -11.22
N TYR A 187 1.16 -1.62 -10.41
CA TYR A 187 1.71 -0.74 -9.39
C TYR A 187 2.62 -1.49 -8.42
N ASN A 188 2.17 -2.66 -7.94
CA ASN A 188 2.98 -3.49 -7.04
C ASN A 188 4.27 -3.94 -7.72
N THR A 189 4.19 -4.39 -8.97
CA THR A 189 5.36 -4.78 -9.79
C THR A 189 6.34 -3.63 -9.90
N ASP A 190 5.86 -2.44 -10.28
CA ASP A 190 6.71 -1.27 -10.49
C ASP A 190 7.35 -0.78 -9.19
N LYS A 191 6.61 -0.83 -8.08
CA LYS A 191 7.11 -0.40 -6.77
C LYS A 191 8.13 -1.38 -6.19
N ILE A 192 7.91 -2.68 -6.36
CA ILE A 192 8.91 -3.70 -5.99
C ILE A 192 10.16 -3.49 -6.86
N ALA A 193 10.03 -3.28 -8.18
CA ALA A 193 11.17 -3.04 -9.04
C ALA A 193 11.99 -1.81 -8.59
N GLN A 194 11.32 -0.72 -8.19
CA GLN A 194 12.00 0.45 -7.61
C GLN A 194 12.77 0.12 -6.33
N ILE A 195 12.19 -0.67 -5.41
CA ILE A 195 12.88 -1.14 -4.20
C ILE A 195 14.12 -1.95 -4.59
N LEU A 196 13.99 -2.90 -5.52
CA LEU A 196 15.10 -3.75 -5.95
C LEU A 196 16.21 -2.96 -6.65
N SER A 197 15.87 -2.00 -7.50
CA SER A 197 16.87 -1.17 -8.19
C SER A 197 17.59 -0.16 -7.29
N ALA A 198 16.95 0.28 -6.20
CA ALA A 198 17.51 1.29 -5.31
C ALA A 198 18.34 0.70 -4.16
N ASN A 199 18.31 -0.62 -3.94
CA ASN A 199 18.87 -1.25 -2.74
C ASN A 199 19.60 -2.55 -3.06
N ASN A 200 20.62 -2.89 -2.26
CA ASN A 200 21.27 -4.19 -2.35
C ASN A 200 20.48 -5.25 -1.55
N ILE A 201 19.51 -5.91 -2.19
CA ILE A 201 18.74 -7.00 -1.55
C ILE A 201 19.56 -8.29 -1.54
N LYS A 202 19.59 -8.99 -0.40
CA LYS A 202 20.36 -10.25 -0.25
C LYS A 202 19.58 -11.48 -0.68
N SER A 203 18.29 -11.53 -0.37
CA SER A 203 17.40 -12.63 -0.74
C SER A 203 15.94 -12.16 -0.78
N ILE A 204 15.09 -12.90 -1.48
CA ILE A 204 13.66 -12.65 -1.55
C ILE A 204 12.91 -13.92 -1.15
N THR A 205 12.05 -13.79 -0.14
CA THR A 205 11.07 -14.80 0.25
C THR A 205 9.67 -14.28 -0.08
N VAL A 206 8.89 -15.04 -0.85
CA VAL A 206 7.49 -14.69 -1.14
C VAL A 206 6.56 -15.67 -0.46
N VAL A 207 5.61 -15.16 0.34
CA VAL A 207 4.63 -16.00 1.05
C VAL A 207 3.22 -15.65 0.59
N ARG A 208 2.48 -16.64 0.09
CA ARG A 208 1.13 -16.48 -0.48
C ARG A 208 0.12 -17.47 0.10
N MET A 209 -1.16 -17.12 0.07
CA MET A 209 -2.24 -18.06 0.35
C MET A 209 -2.52 -18.98 -0.85
N GLU A 210 -2.90 -20.23 -0.65
CA GLU A 210 -3.17 -21.23 -1.70
C GLU A 210 -4.22 -20.81 -2.74
N VAL A 211 -5.09 -19.87 -2.39
CA VAL A 211 -6.15 -19.35 -3.27
C VAL A 211 -5.60 -18.74 -4.57
N PRO A 212 -6.34 -18.85 -5.69
CA PRO A 212 -5.86 -18.42 -6.99
C PRO A 212 -5.56 -16.92 -7.06
N CYS A 213 -6.28 -16.09 -6.30
CA CYS A 213 -6.07 -14.65 -6.31
C CYS A 213 -4.66 -14.24 -5.86
N CYS A 214 -3.98 -15.04 -5.03
CA CYS A 214 -2.61 -14.74 -4.59
C CYS A 214 -1.54 -15.05 -5.65
N GLY A 215 -1.90 -15.67 -6.78
CA GLY A 215 -0.96 -15.89 -7.90
C GLY A 215 -0.40 -14.59 -8.50
N GLY A 216 -1.17 -13.49 -8.45
CA GLY A 216 -0.74 -12.19 -8.95
C GLY A 216 0.50 -11.65 -8.21
N MET A 217 0.67 -11.99 -6.94
CA MET A 217 1.84 -11.56 -6.15
C MET A 217 3.13 -12.22 -6.66
N ILE A 218 3.11 -13.52 -6.97
CA ILE A 218 4.28 -14.22 -7.52
C ILE A 218 4.67 -13.59 -8.85
N GLN A 219 3.69 -13.34 -9.71
CA GLN A 219 3.92 -12.69 -11.00
C GLN A 219 4.52 -11.29 -10.81
N ALA A 220 3.97 -10.48 -9.91
CA ALA A 220 4.48 -9.14 -9.64
C ALA A 220 5.93 -9.15 -9.18
N VAL A 221 6.29 -10.05 -8.25
CA VAL A 221 7.67 -10.17 -7.76
C VAL A 221 8.62 -10.64 -8.85
N ARG A 222 8.27 -11.70 -9.59
CA ARG A 222 9.12 -12.21 -10.68
C ARG A 222 9.31 -11.17 -11.79
N SER A 223 8.25 -10.49 -12.20
CA SER A 223 8.31 -9.39 -13.17
C SER A 223 9.13 -8.21 -12.67
N ALA A 224 9.04 -7.89 -11.38
CA ALA A 224 9.84 -6.84 -10.76
C ALA A 224 11.34 -7.20 -10.74
N MET A 225 11.69 -8.44 -10.41
CA MET A 225 13.07 -8.93 -10.45
C MET A 225 13.65 -8.84 -11.86
N LEU A 226 12.88 -9.26 -12.88
CA LEU A 226 13.28 -9.13 -14.29
C LEU A 226 13.48 -7.66 -14.69
N LYS A 227 12.53 -6.78 -14.32
CA LYS A 227 12.58 -5.35 -14.64
C LYS A 227 13.75 -4.63 -13.97
N ALA A 228 14.11 -5.04 -12.76
CA ALA A 228 15.21 -4.48 -11.98
C ALA A 228 16.56 -5.17 -12.27
N GLU A 229 16.59 -6.17 -13.16
CA GLU A 229 17.76 -7.02 -13.43
C GLU A 229 18.38 -7.60 -12.14
N CYS A 230 17.53 -7.93 -11.17
CA CYS A 230 17.92 -8.38 -9.84
C CYS A 230 17.95 -9.91 -9.77
N ILE A 231 19.14 -10.48 -9.55
CA ILE A 231 19.35 -11.92 -9.38
C ILE A 231 19.84 -12.19 -7.97
N VAL A 232 18.96 -12.77 -7.14
CA VAL A 232 19.21 -13.10 -5.73
C VAL A 232 18.55 -14.44 -5.40
N PRO A 233 18.98 -15.14 -4.33
CA PRO A 233 18.27 -16.29 -3.80
C PRO A 233 16.77 -15.97 -3.62
N TYR A 234 15.93 -16.84 -4.17
CA TYR A 234 14.49 -16.64 -4.25
C TYR A 234 13.74 -17.89 -3.77
N SER A 235 12.72 -17.70 -2.93
CA SER A 235 11.87 -18.78 -2.42
C SER A 235 10.38 -18.39 -2.41
N GLU A 236 9.53 -19.37 -2.68
CA GLU A 236 8.07 -19.23 -2.65
C GLU A 236 7.46 -20.21 -1.66
N ILE A 237 6.64 -19.70 -0.75
CA ILE A 237 5.94 -20.50 0.26
C ILE A 237 4.45 -20.30 0.09
N THR A 238 3.71 -21.40 0.11
CA THR A 238 2.26 -21.40 0.04
C THR A 238 1.64 -21.81 1.37
N ILE A 239 0.75 -20.98 1.90
CA ILE A 239 -0.05 -21.24 3.09
C ILE A 239 -1.46 -21.66 2.66
N SER A 240 -1.95 -22.78 3.14
CA SER A 240 -3.32 -23.23 2.91
C SER A 240 -4.34 -22.37 3.65
N THR A 241 -5.61 -22.47 3.24
CA THR A 241 -6.73 -21.77 3.87
C THR A 241 -6.98 -22.18 5.32
N ASP A 242 -6.46 -23.33 5.76
CA ASP A 242 -6.45 -23.79 7.15
C ASP A 242 -5.11 -23.53 7.88
N GLY A 243 -4.22 -22.73 7.30
CA GLY A 243 -3.04 -22.21 8.01
C GLY A 243 -1.83 -23.15 8.04
N ARG A 244 -1.71 -24.10 7.12
CA ARG A 244 -0.54 -25.01 7.00
C ARG A 244 0.34 -24.61 5.82
N ILE A 245 1.64 -24.90 5.91
CA ILE A 245 2.55 -24.76 4.76
C ILE A 245 2.28 -25.93 3.80
N LYS A 246 2.10 -25.62 2.52
CA LYS A 246 2.06 -26.62 1.44
C LYS A 246 3.48 -26.90 0.97
N GLY A 247 3.88 -28.18 1.05
CA GLY A 247 5.12 -28.70 0.48
C GLY A 247 5.04 -28.93 -1.02
#